data_AF-A0A1G9YCL7-F1
#
_entry.id   AF-A0A1G9YCL7-F1
#
_cell.length_a   1.000
_cell.length_b   1.000
_cell.length_c   1.000
_cell.angle_alpha   90.00
_cell.angle_beta   90.00
_cell.angle_gamma   90.00
#
_symmetry.space_group_name_H-M   'P 1'
#
loop_
_entity.id
_entity.type
_entity.pdbx_description
1 polymer ?
#
loop_
_entity_poly.entity_id
_entity_poly.type
_entity_poly.pdbx_seq_one_letter_code
_entity_poly.pdbx_strand_id
1 'polypeptide(L)'
;DPETNELLHTKLEPTRTNVLAHAFFSELREKHDVDDAVFLVDGATPLKDACNRHGLDFRYEKHGNRNSVERVFREVKRRTNAFSNCFSHAEAETADEWLKSFAFAWNQLI
;
A
#
# COMPACT_ATOMS: atom_id res chain seq x y z
N ASP A 1 0.73 7.76 4.21
CA ASP A 1 0.79 9.20 3.99
C ASP A 1 2.25 9.61 3.80
N PRO A 2 2.61 10.28 2.70
CA PRO A 2 3.99 10.72 2.45
C PRO A 2 4.51 11.79 3.43
N GLU A 3 3.64 12.52 4.12
CA GLU A 3 3.99 13.53 5.11
C GLU A 3 4.32 12.88 6.47
N THR A 4 3.47 11.96 6.93
CA THR A 4 3.64 11.29 8.24
C THR A 4 4.40 9.97 8.16
N ASN A 5 4.59 9.42 6.96
CA ASN A 5 5.04 8.05 6.69
C ASN A 5 4.11 6.95 7.22
N GLU A 6 2.88 7.26 7.63
CA GLU A 6 1.93 6.25 8.12
C GLU A 6 1.45 5.32 7.00
N LEU A 7 1.19 4.07 7.37
CA LEU A 7 0.56 3.06 6.53
C LEU A 7 -0.93 3.01 6.84
N LEU A 8 -1.75 3.70 6.05
CA LEU A 8 -3.20 3.78 6.27
C LEU A 8 -3.88 2.43 6.01
N HIS A 9 -3.57 1.80 4.87
CA HIS A 9 -4.18 0.54 4.47
C HIS A 9 -3.14 -0.35 3.78
N THR A 10 -3.14 -1.63 4.13
CA THR A 10 -2.28 -2.64 3.51
C THR A 10 -3.10 -3.89 3.21
N LYS A 11 -2.82 -4.51 2.07
CA LYS A 11 -3.50 -5.72 1.63
C LYS A 11 -2.55 -6.58 0.80
N LEU A 12 -2.48 -7.87 1.12
CA LEU A 12 -1.77 -8.83 0.31
C LEU A 12 -2.68 -9.35 -0.80
N GLU A 13 -2.21 -9.31 -2.04
CA GLU A 13 -2.94 -9.80 -3.21
C GLU A 13 -2.07 -10.79 -4.01
N PRO A 14 -2.65 -11.88 -4.56
CA PRO A 14 -1.88 -12.91 -5.27
C PRO A 14 -1.36 -12.40 -6.62
N THR A 15 -1.97 -11.36 -7.17
CA THR A 15 -1.59 -10.76 -8.45
C THR A 15 -2.06 -9.31 -8.52
N ARG A 16 -1.56 -8.56 -9.51
CA ARG A 16 -1.96 -7.18 -9.77
C ARG A 16 -2.93 -7.13 -10.95
N THR A 17 -4.22 -7.01 -10.67
CA THR A 17 -5.29 -6.87 -11.68
C THR A 17 -6.13 -5.62 -11.42
N ASN A 18 -6.88 -5.16 -12.42
CA ASN A 18 -7.81 -4.03 -12.25
C ASN A 18 -8.85 -4.36 -11.16
N VAL A 19 -9.42 -5.57 -11.15
CA VAL A 19 -10.44 -5.97 -10.18
C VAL A 19 -9.94 -5.86 -8.74
N LEU A 20 -8.72 -6.32 -8.47
CA LEU A 20 -8.13 -6.25 -7.13
C LEU A 20 -7.74 -4.82 -6.76
N ALA A 21 -7.28 -4.01 -7.72
CA ALA A 21 -7.05 -2.59 -7.50
C ALA A 21 -8.35 -1.85 -7.15
N HIS A 22 -9.44 -2.11 -7.86
CA HIS A 22 -10.77 -1.56 -7.52
C HIS A 22 -11.20 -1.97 -6.12
N ALA A 23 -11.11 -3.26 -5.78
CA ALA A 23 -11.47 -3.75 -4.45
C ALA A 23 -10.63 -3.07 -3.35
N PHE A 24 -9.33 -2.89 -3.57
CA PHE A 24 -8.44 -2.18 -2.65
C PHE A 24 -8.89 -0.72 -2.42
N PHE A 25 -9.21 0.02 -3.47
CA PHE A 25 -9.66 1.41 -3.34
C PHE A 25 -11.07 1.53 -2.73
N SER A 26 -11.98 0.60 -3.03
CA SER A 26 -13.27 0.50 -2.33
C SER A 26 -13.07 0.34 -0.82
N GLU A 27 -12.28 -0.66 -0.41
CA GLU A 27 -12.03 -0.92 1.01
C GLU A 27 -11.29 0.22 1.70
N LEU A 28 -10.34 0.86 1.00
CA LEU A 28 -9.61 2.02 1.52
C LEU A 28 -10.58 3.16 1.84
N ARG A 29 -11.52 3.47 0.94
CA ARG A 29 -12.52 4.53 1.13
C ARG A 29 -13.55 4.19 2.21
N GLU A 30 -13.95 2.94 2.31
CA GLU A 30 -14.88 2.50 3.36
C GLU A 30 -14.27 2.65 4.76
N LYS A 31 -12.96 2.48 4.89
CA LYS A 31 -12.26 2.45 6.18
C LYS A 31 -11.58 3.76 6.55
N HIS A 32 -11.28 4.62 5.58
CA HIS A 32 -10.49 5.82 5.76
C HIS A 32 -11.08 7.01 5.00
N ASP A 33 -11.01 8.19 5.61
CA ASP A 33 -11.43 9.44 4.98
C ASP A 33 -10.37 9.92 4.00
N VAL A 34 -10.49 9.49 2.73
CA VAL A 34 -9.51 9.74 1.66
C VAL A 34 -10.14 10.34 0.40
N ASP A 35 -11.41 10.75 0.48
CA ASP A 35 -12.15 11.22 -0.69
C ASP A 35 -11.57 12.53 -1.27
N ASP A 36 -11.02 13.39 -0.41
CA ASP A 36 -10.34 14.64 -0.80
C ASP A 36 -8.82 14.48 -1.01
N ALA A 37 -8.29 13.26 -0.92
CA ALA A 37 -6.86 13.00 -1.02
C ALA A 37 -6.38 12.91 -2.48
N VAL A 38 -5.12 13.33 -2.71
CA VAL A 38 -4.45 13.13 -4.00
C VAL A 38 -3.53 11.91 -3.94
N PHE A 39 -3.88 10.86 -4.69
CA PHE A 39 -3.11 9.62 -4.74
C PHE A 39 -1.87 9.72 -5.63
N LEU A 40 -0.72 9.34 -5.09
CA LEU A 40 0.53 9.24 -5.84
C LEU A 40 0.70 7.83 -6.38
N VAL A 41 0.62 7.65 -7.70
CA VAL A 41 0.70 6.33 -8.35
C VAL A 41 1.91 6.23 -9.28
N ASP A 42 2.60 5.09 -9.25
CA ASP A 42 3.87 4.82 -9.94
C ASP A 42 3.74 4.60 -11.47
N GLY A 43 2.55 4.83 -12.02
CA GLY A 43 2.27 4.66 -13.44
C GLY A 43 1.47 3.41 -13.79
N ALA A 44 1.28 2.48 -12.84
CA ALA A 44 0.56 1.23 -13.07
C ALA A 44 -0.89 1.45 -13.55
N THR A 45 -1.24 0.88 -14.71
CA THR A 45 -2.59 0.98 -15.31
C THR A 45 -3.71 0.56 -14.37
N PRO A 46 -3.60 -0.54 -13.59
CA PRO A 46 -4.68 -0.93 -12.66
C PRO A 46 -5.00 0.09 -11.59
N LEU A 47 -3.98 0.76 -11.01
CA LEU A 47 -4.17 1.76 -9.97
C LEU A 47 -4.79 3.04 -10.54
N LYS A 48 -4.34 3.45 -11.73
CA LYS A 48 -4.94 4.60 -12.45
C LYS A 48 -6.41 4.33 -12.81
N ASP A 49 -6.73 3.15 -13.31
CA ASP A 49 -8.12 2.77 -13.61
C ASP A 49 -8.99 2.81 -12.34
N ALA A 50 -8.47 2.30 -11.22
CA ALA A 50 -9.16 2.34 -9.92
C ALA A 50 -9.46 3.76 -9.44
N CYS A 51 -8.45 4.65 -9.38
CA CYS A 51 -8.69 6.04 -8.99
C CYS A 51 -9.75 6.70 -9.87
N ASN A 52 -9.67 6.53 -11.20
CA ASN A 52 -10.67 7.10 -12.13
C ASN A 52 -12.09 6.60 -11.86
N ARG A 53 -12.29 5.30 -11.63
CA ARG A 53 -13.63 4.75 -11.38
C ARG A 53 -14.22 5.18 -10.04
N HIS A 54 -13.36 5.43 -9.05
CA HIS A 54 -13.78 5.92 -7.74
C HIS A 54 -13.91 7.44 -7.66
N GLY A 55 -13.57 8.17 -8.73
CA GLY A 55 -13.59 9.64 -8.74
C GLY A 55 -12.51 10.27 -7.86
N LEU A 56 -11.42 9.53 -7.58
CA LEU A 56 -10.32 9.98 -6.73
C LEU A 56 -9.27 10.72 -7.56
N ASP A 57 -8.76 11.82 -7.02
CA ASP A 57 -7.66 12.54 -7.63
C ASP A 57 -6.37 11.72 -7.54
N PHE A 58 -5.61 11.69 -8.64
CA PHE A 58 -4.32 11.03 -8.66
C PHE A 58 -3.31 11.78 -9.51
N ARG A 59 -2.03 11.63 -9.17
CA ARG A 59 -0.92 12.20 -9.91
C ARG A 59 0.18 11.17 -10.11
N TYR A 60 0.79 11.21 -11.29
CA TYR A 60 2.04 10.52 -11.53
C TYR A 60 3.18 11.43 -11.08
N GLU A 61 3.88 11.04 -10.01
CA GLU A 61 4.97 11.84 -9.46
C GLU A 61 6.32 11.18 -9.71
N LYS A 62 7.13 11.81 -10.57
CA LYS A 62 8.48 11.33 -10.88
C LYS A 62 9.50 11.78 -9.84
N HIS A 63 9.35 12.98 -9.26
CA HIS A 63 10.26 13.66 -8.33
C HIS A 63 9.46 14.42 -7.24
N GLY A 64 9.87 14.32 -5.96
CA GLY A 64 9.22 14.97 -4.80
C GLY A 64 8.99 14.01 -3.62
N ASN A 65 7.73 13.83 -3.18
CA ASN A 65 7.31 12.91 -2.11
C ASN A 65 7.75 11.46 -2.32
N ARG A 66 8.18 11.15 -3.54
CA ARG A 66 8.88 9.93 -3.91
C ARG A 66 9.97 9.52 -2.94
N ASN A 67 10.77 10.46 -2.38
CA ASN A 67 11.83 10.07 -1.43
C ASN A 67 11.27 9.46 -0.15
N SER A 68 10.21 10.05 0.43
CA SER A 68 9.52 9.52 1.61
C SER A 68 8.89 8.17 1.30
N VAL A 69 8.14 8.10 0.20
CA VAL A 69 7.48 6.86 -0.26
C VAL A 69 8.50 5.76 -0.55
N GLU A 70 9.60 6.04 -1.25
CA GLU A 70 10.67 5.08 -1.52
C GLU A 70 11.36 4.60 -0.23
N ARG A 71 11.50 5.46 0.78
CA ARG A 71 12.04 5.08 2.09
C ARG A 71 11.12 4.06 2.77
N VAL A 72 9.81 4.31 2.79
CA VAL A 72 8.81 3.38 3.33
C VAL A 72 8.87 2.05 2.56
N PHE A 73 8.79 2.08 1.23
CA PHE A 73 8.87 0.86 0.41
C PHE A 73 10.17 0.07 0.62
N ARG A 74 11.30 0.74 0.84
CA ARG A 74 12.58 0.08 1.09
C ARG A 74 12.55 -0.71 2.40
N GLU A 75 12.00 -0.14 3.46
CA GLU A 75 11.91 -0.83 4.76
C GLU A 75 10.86 -1.94 4.73
N VAL A 76 9.71 -1.74 4.08
CA VAL A 76 8.72 -2.81 3.83
C VAL A 76 9.38 -4.00 3.12
N LYS A 77 10.12 -3.76 2.03
CA LYS A 77 10.84 -4.82 1.29
C LYS A 77 11.88 -5.52 2.16
N ARG A 78 12.65 -4.76 2.95
CA ARG A 78 13.65 -5.32 3.87
C ARG A 78 12.99 -6.25 4.90
N ARG A 79 11.88 -5.82 5.51
CA ARG A 79 11.15 -6.60 6.52
C ARG A 79 10.47 -7.82 5.91
N THR A 80 9.95 -7.70 4.70
CA THR A 80 9.39 -8.83 3.93
C THR A 80 10.46 -9.89 3.64
N ASN A 81 11.67 -9.48 3.25
CA ASN A 81 12.79 -10.41 3.06
C ASN A 81 13.18 -11.10 4.37
N ALA A 82 13.23 -10.36 5.48
CA ALA A 82 13.51 -10.93 6.79
C ALA A 82 12.42 -11.94 7.21
N PHE A 83 11.15 -11.61 7.00
CA PHE A 83 10.03 -12.51 7.24
C PHE A 83 10.16 -13.80 6.42
N SER A 84 10.38 -13.68 5.11
CA SER A 84 10.53 -14.84 4.21
C SER A 84 11.72 -15.73 4.56
N ASN A 85 12.80 -15.17 5.10
CA ASN A 85 13.97 -15.94 5.53
C ASN A 85 13.72 -16.69 6.85
N CYS A 86 12.91 -16.14 7.75
CA CYS A 86 12.58 -16.75 9.04
C CYS A 86 11.40 -17.73 8.95
N PHE A 87 10.43 -17.44 8.08
CA PHE A 87 9.18 -18.17 7.88
C PHE A 87 9.08 -18.61 6.42
N SER A 88 9.96 -19.54 6.02
CA SER A 88 9.89 -20.12 4.69
C SER A 88 8.59 -20.91 4.51
N HIS A 89 8.00 -20.84 3.31
CA HIS A 89 6.74 -21.50 2.97
C HIS A 89 5.54 -21.09 3.85
N ALA A 90 5.54 -19.87 4.38
CA ALA A 90 4.37 -19.33 5.06
C ALA A 90 3.13 -19.36 4.15
N GLU A 91 2.00 -19.76 4.71
CA GLU A 91 0.70 -19.69 4.04
C GLU A 91 0.34 -18.22 3.75
N ALA A 92 -0.47 -17.99 2.72
CA ALA A 92 -0.88 -16.64 2.33
C ALA A 92 -1.57 -15.88 3.47
N GLU A 93 -2.37 -16.58 4.28
CA GLU A 93 -3.02 -16.03 5.47
C GLU A 93 -2.01 -15.53 6.49
N THR A 94 -0.98 -16.32 6.79
CA THR A 94 0.09 -15.92 7.72
C THR A 94 0.88 -14.71 7.21
N ALA A 95 1.14 -14.65 5.90
CA ALA A 95 1.82 -13.50 5.30
C ALA A 95 0.96 -12.22 5.35
N ASP A 96 -0.36 -12.35 5.17
CA ASP A 96 -1.30 -11.22 5.27
C ASP A 96 -1.46 -10.75 6.72
N GLU A 97 -1.57 -11.66 7.69
CA GLU A 97 -1.58 -11.33 9.12
C GLU A 97 -0.29 -10.63 9.56
N TRP A 98 0.86 -11.11 9.05
CA TRP A 98 2.14 -10.46 9.28
C TRP A 98 2.17 -9.04 8.70
N LEU A 99 1.67 -8.83 7.48
CA LEU A 99 1.63 -7.51 6.85
C LEU A 99 0.75 -6.54 7.65
N LYS A 100 -0.43 -6.97 8.11
CA LYS A 100 -1.32 -6.18 8.97
C LYS A 100 -0.65 -5.83 10.31
N SER A 101 -0.01 -6.80 10.94
CA SER A 101 0.71 -6.60 12.21
C SER A 101 1.89 -5.66 12.04
N PHE A 102 2.61 -5.77 10.92
CA PHE A 102 3.69 -4.86 10.55
C PHE A 102 3.18 -3.44 10.36
N ALA A 103 2.09 -3.23 9.62
CA ALA A 103 1.51 -1.91 9.40
C ALA A 103 1.06 -1.25 10.71
N PHE A 104 0.43 -2.02 11.60
CA PHE A 104 0.06 -1.55 12.94
C PHE A 104 1.30 -1.14 13.75
N ALA A 105 2.30 -2.02 13.86
CA ALA A 105 3.52 -1.74 14.62
C ALA A 105 4.32 -0.57 14.03
N TRP A 106 4.36 -0.44 12.71
CA TRP A 106 4.98 0.69 12.01
C TRP A 106 4.38 2.00 12.51
N ASN A 107 3.05 2.15 12.46
CA ASN A 107 2.35 3.37 12.87
C ASN A 107 2.48 3.71 14.37
N GLN A 108 2.99 2.80 15.22
CA GLN A 108 3.28 3.08 16.64
C GLN A 108 4.73 3.49 16.90
N LEU A 109 5.63 3.28 15.93
CA LEU A 109 7.07 3.48 16.08
C LEU A 109 7.61 4.69 15.32
N ILE A 110 6.76 5.36 14.54
CA ILE A 110 7.00 6.67 13.91
C ILE A 110 6.56 7.79 14.86
#